data_AF-A0A6P7HF65-F1
#
_entry.id   AF-A0A6P7HF65-F1
#
_cell.length_a   1.000
_cell.length_b   1.000
_cell.length_c   1.000
_cell.angle_alpha   90.00
_cell.angle_beta   90.00
_cell.angle_gamma   90.00
#
_symmetry.space_group_name_H-M   'P 1'
#
loop_
_entity.id
_entity.type
_entity.pdbx_description
1 polymer ?
#
loop_
_entity_poly.entity_id
_entity_poly.type
_entity_poly.pdbx_seq_one_letter_code
_entity_poly.pdbx_strand_id
1 'polypeptide(L)'
;MPPRIPVRDFVKDDLLWKAYVNLEDESEQNWRRKWGFQLDEYKLLKEEMEEYTKKSQLLKRVLAKQEEDVRVLGPVPASTNHTYGYVAKNPEFQLEKYGPGVFVPLPLPKRYKLVHIFKDDFP
;
A
#
# COMPACT_ATOMS: atom_id res chain seq x y z
N MET A 1 -34.22 2.59 49.37
CA MET A 1 -34.98 3.48 48.45
C MET A 1 -34.92 2.89 47.06
N PRO A 2 -36.04 2.72 46.34
CA PRO A 2 -35.97 2.29 44.94
C PRO A 2 -35.34 3.39 44.07
N PRO A 3 -34.56 3.03 43.03
CA PRO A 3 -33.97 4.01 42.13
C PRO A 3 -35.06 4.76 41.35
N ARG A 4 -34.97 6.09 41.29
CA ARG A 4 -35.85 6.91 40.45
C ARG A 4 -35.48 6.69 38.99
N ILE A 5 -36.39 6.11 38.23
CA ILE A 5 -36.24 5.98 36.78
C ILE A 5 -36.48 7.37 36.17
N PRO A 6 -35.54 7.94 35.39
CA PRO A 6 -35.77 9.22 34.74
C PRO A 6 -36.92 9.07 33.73
N VAL A 7 -37.89 9.97 33.80
CA VAL A 7 -39.00 10.04 32.83
C VAL A 7 -38.42 10.52 31.50
N ARG A 8 -38.56 9.70 30.47
CA ARG A 8 -38.06 9.96 29.11
C ARG A 8 -38.96 11.00 28.43
N ASP A 9 -38.35 12.06 27.90
CA ASP A 9 -39.05 13.12 27.19
C ASP A 9 -38.96 12.86 25.68
N PHE A 10 -40.00 12.21 25.14
CA PHE A 10 -40.03 11.78 23.74
C PHE A 10 -39.94 12.93 22.74
N VAL A 11 -40.37 14.15 23.12
CA VAL A 11 -40.31 15.32 22.23
C VAL A 11 -38.87 15.81 22.10
N LYS A 12 -38.11 15.83 23.21
CA LYS A 12 -36.69 16.19 23.18
C LYS A 12 -35.87 15.17 22.40
N ASP A 13 -36.16 13.89 22.57
CA ASP A 13 -35.47 12.82 21.85
C ASP A 13 -35.71 12.92 20.33
N ASP A 14 -36.95 13.20 19.90
CA ASP A 14 -37.29 13.38 18.48
C ASP A 14 -36.59 14.63 17.87
N LEU A 15 -36.57 15.75 18.60
CA LEU A 15 -35.86 16.96 18.17
C LEU A 15 -34.35 16.74 18.06
N LEU A 16 -33.78 16.01 19.01
CA LEU A 16 -32.35 15.70 19.00
C LEU A 16 -32.00 14.80 17.80
N TRP A 17 -32.82 13.79 17.52
CA TRP A 17 -32.64 12.93 16.36
C TRP A 17 -32.70 13.72 15.04
N LYS A 18 -33.69 14.60 14.87
CA LYS A 18 -33.80 15.47 13.69
C LYS A 18 -32.58 16.38 13.53
N ALA A 19 -32.06 16.92 14.63
CA ALA A 19 -30.86 17.75 14.61
C ALA A 19 -29.64 16.96 14.13
N TYR A 20 -29.48 15.70 14.57
CA TYR A 20 -28.39 14.83 14.09
C TYR A 20 -28.50 14.53 12.60
N VAL A 21 -29.69 14.16 12.12
CA VAL A 21 -29.90 13.88 10.69
C VAL A 21 -29.54 15.11 9.84
N ASN A 22 -30.01 16.30 10.23
CA ASN A 22 -29.69 17.53 9.50
C ASN A 22 -28.18 17.82 9.51
N LEU A 23 -27.51 17.57 10.63
CA LEU A 23 -26.08 17.81 10.77
C LEU A 23 -25.26 16.83 9.93
N GLU A 24 -25.70 15.59 9.80
CA GLU A 24 -25.10 14.61 8.88
C GLU A 24 -25.20 15.09 7.42
N ASP A 25 -26.40 15.48 6.97
CA ASP A 25 -26.62 15.99 5.61
C ASP A 25 -25.79 17.25 5.32
N GLU A 26 -25.75 18.20 6.27
CA GLU A 26 -24.93 19.40 6.15
C GLU A 26 -23.43 19.08 6.12
N SER A 27 -22.99 18.10 6.91
CA SER A 27 -21.59 17.68 6.95
C SER A 27 -21.17 17.04 5.63
N GLU A 28 -22.02 16.23 5.00
CA GLU A 28 -21.75 15.64 3.70
C GLU A 28 -21.64 16.72 2.61
N GLN A 29 -22.60 17.65 2.57
CA GLN A 29 -22.59 18.75 1.60
C GLN A 29 -21.38 19.65 1.79
N ASN A 30 -21.05 19.99 3.05
CA ASN A 30 -19.86 20.77 3.38
C ASN A 30 -18.57 20.04 3.00
N TRP A 31 -18.50 18.73 3.22
CA TRP A 31 -17.35 17.92 2.84
C TRP A 31 -17.13 17.96 1.33
N ARG A 32 -18.17 17.69 0.54
CA ARG A 32 -18.11 17.74 -0.93
C ARG A 32 -17.76 19.14 -1.44
N ARG A 33 -18.35 20.20 -0.87
CA ARG A 33 -18.12 21.58 -1.33
C ARG A 33 -16.73 22.11 -0.95
N LYS A 34 -16.25 21.81 0.27
CA LYS A 34 -14.97 22.34 0.76
C LYS A 34 -13.78 21.49 0.35
N TRP A 35 -13.94 20.17 0.28
CA TRP A 35 -12.83 19.23 0.10
C TRP A 35 -12.95 18.38 -1.17
N GLY A 36 -14.09 18.41 -1.86
CA GLY A 36 -14.28 17.64 -3.09
C GLY A 36 -13.27 17.98 -4.19
N PHE A 37 -12.84 19.24 -4.29
CA PHE A 37 -11.85 19.67 -5.27
C PHE A 37 -10.51 18.93 -5.13
N GLN A 38 -10.12 18.53 -3.91
CA GLN A 38 -8.85 17.82 -3.70
C GLN A 38 -8.85 16.46 -4.37
N LEU A 39 -10.01 15.78 -4.39
CA LEU A 39 -10.14 14.50 -5.08
C LEU A 39 -10.04 14.67 -6.59
N ASP A 40 -10.56 15.78 -7.13
CA ASP A 40 -10.49 16.06 -8.56
C ASP A 40 -9.08 16.48 -8.99
N GLU A 41 -8.41 17.33 -8.22
CA GLU A 41 -6.99 17.66 -8.42
C GLU A 41 -6.10 16.41 -8.36
N TYR A 42 -6.36 15.50 -7.41
CA TYR A 42 -5.62 14.26 -7.32
C TYR A 42 -5.82 13.35 -8.53
N LYS A 43 -7.04 13.27 -9.08
CA LYS A 43 -7.31 12.53 -10.32
C LYS A 43 -6.54 13.13 -11.48
N LEU A 44 -6.59 14.44 -11.66
CA LEU A 44 -5.87 15.15 -12.74
C LEU A 44 -4.36 14.92 -12.63
N LEU A 45 -3.79 15.06 -11.43
CA LEU A 45 -2.38 14.81 -11.20
C LEU A 45 -1.99 13.36 -11.52
N LYS A 46 -2.83 12.41 -11.14
CA LYS A 46 -2.61 10.99 -11.44
C LYS A 46 -2.60 10.74 -12.95
N GLU A 47 -3.57 11.30 -13.68
CA GLU A 47 -3.63 11.21 -15.14
C GLU A 47 -2.38 11.81 -15.80
N GLU A 48 -1.92 12.97 -15.34
CA GLU A 48 -0.71 13.62 -15.85
C GLU A 48 0.54 12.75 -15.61
N MET A 49 0.68 12.17 -14.41
CA MET A 49 1.77 11.26 -14.06
C MET A 49 1.76 9.99 -14.91
N GLU A 50 0.57 9.42 -15.17
CA GLU A 50 0.43 8.28 -16.06
C GLU A 50 0.83 8.62 -17.51
N GLU A 51 0.49 9.81 -18.00
CA GLU A 51 0.93 10.28 -19.31
C GLU A 51 2.44 10.45 -19.41
N TYR A 52 3.07 11.11 -18.44
CA TYR A 52 4.54 11.25 -18.42
C TYR A 52 5.22 9.89 -18.33
N THR A 53 4.66 8.98 -17.54
CA THR A 53 5.15 7.60 -17.43
C THR A 53 5.11 6.91 -18.79
N LYS A 54 3.99 7.02 -19.52
CA LYS A 54 3.81 6.47 -20.87
C LYS A 54 4.72 7.14 -21.92
N LYS A 55 5.01 8.43 -21.78
CA LYS A 55 5.89 9.17 -22.71
C LYS A 55 7.36 8.86 -22.45
N SER A 56 7.76 8.64 -21.20
CA SER A 56 9.17 8.44 -20.86
C SER A 56 9.72 7.11 -21.41
N GLN A 57 10.81 7.21 -22.19
CA GLN A 57 11.52 6.02 -22.69
C GLN A 57 12.32 5.34 -21.59
N LEU A 58 12.77 6.10 -20.57
CA LEU A 58 13.53 5.59 -19.45
C LEU A 58 12.67 4.66 -18.57
N LEU A 59 11.46 5.07 -18.17
CA LEU A 59 10.62 4.21 -17.33
C LEU A 59 10.15 2.96 -18.08
N LYS A 60 9.91 3.05 -19.41
CA LYS A 60 9.67 1.86 -20.23
C LYS A 60 10.83 0.86 -20.17
N ARG A 61 12.06 1.35 -20.25
CA ARG A 61 13.25 0.49 -20.13
C ARG A 61 13.41 -0.09 -18.73
N VAL A 62 13.10 0.67 -17.68
CA VAL A 62 13.17 0.21 -16.29
C VAL A 62 12.10 -0.83 -16.00
N LEU A 63 10.85 -0.58 -16.39
CA LEU A 63 9.73 -1.51 -16.23
C LEU A 63 9.94 -2.79 -17.05
N ALA A 64 10.43 -2.70 -18.28
CA ALA A 64 10.77 -3.88 -19.08
C ALA A 64 11.95 -4.68 -18.52
N LYS A 65 12.87 -4.02 -17.81
CA LYS A 65 14.02 -4.65 -17.11
C LYS A 65 13.68 -5.05 -15.68
N GLN A 66 12.44 -4.87 -15.23
CA GLN A 66 12.02 -5.32 -13.92
C GLN A 66 11.92 -6.85 -13.98
N GLU A 67 13.08 -7.49 -13.86
CA GLU A 67 13.17 -8.92 -13.61
C GLU A 67 12.39 -9.19 -12.32
N GLU A 68 11.38 -10.05 -12.41
CA GLU A 68 10.62 -10.51 -11.26
C GLU A 68 11.61 -10.95 -10.17
N ASP A 69 11.46 -10.40 -8.97
CA ASP A 69 12.26 -10.85 -7.85
C ASP A 69 11.79 -12.26 -7.49
N VAL A 70 12.67 -13.25 -7.69
CA VAL A 70 12.39 -14.66 -7.40
C VAL A 70 12.03 -14.85 -5.91
N ARG A 71 12.37 -13.88 -5.06
CA ARG A 71 12.04 -13.87 -3.62
C ARG A 71 10.61 -13.43 -3.32
N VAL A 72 9.80 -13.09 -4.33
CA VAL A 72 8.38 -12.78 -4.12
C VAL A 72 7.68 -14.07 -3.72
N LEU A 73 7.17 -14.08 -2.49
CA LEU A 73 6.32 -15.17 -2.01
C LEU A 73 5.05 -15.20 -2.88
N GLY A 74 4.75 -16.38 -3.42
CA GLY A 74 3.50 -16.62 -4.13
C GLY A 74 2.27 -16.47 -3.20
N PRO A 75 1.06 -16.65 -3.74
CA PRO A 75 -0.15 -16.56 -2.94
C PRO A 75 -0.11 -17.56 -1.77
N VAL A 76 -0.31 -17.04 -0.56
CA VAL A 76 -0.30 -17.85 0.67
C VAL A 76 -1.44 -18.87 0.60
N PRO A 77 -1.18 -20.17 0.75
CA PRO A 77 -2.21 -21.18 0.70
C PRO A 77 -3.14 -21.06 1.91
N ALA A 78 -4.44 -21.25 1.70
CA ALA A 78 -5.42 -21.36 2.78
C ALA A 78 -5.20 -22.69 3.53
N SER A 79 -4.26 -22.71 4.48
CA SER A 79 -3.96 -23.85 5.34
C SER A 79 -4.07 -23.49 6.81
N THR A 80 -4.37 -24.47 7.66
CA THR A 80 -4.58 -24.29 9.10
C THR A 80 -3.36 -23.67 9.80
N ASN A 81 -2.14 -23.92 9.32
CA ASN A 81 -0.89 -23.36 9.83
C ASN A 81 -0.45 -22.06 9.14
N HIS A 82 -1.32 -21.47 8.31
CA HIS A 82 -1.22 -20.15 7.66
C HIS A 82 0.13 -19.85 6.97
N THR A 83 1.16 -19.49 7.72
CA THR A 83 2.41 -18.89 7.21
C THR A 83 3.66 -19.73 7.45
N TYR A 84 3.80 -20.39 8.60
CA TYR A 84 5.07 -21.00 9.01
C TYR A 84 5.47 -22.20 8.12
N GLY A 85 4.51 -23.07 7.78
CA GLY A 85 4.78 -24.23 6.94
C GLY A 85 5.00 -23.88 5.46
N TYR A 86 4.40 -22.78 4.99
CA TYR A 86 4.49 -22.36 3.59
C TYR A 86 5.89 -21.87 3.23
N VAL A 87 6.48 -21.00 4.07
CA VAL A 87 7.83 -20.47 3.85
C VAL A 87 8.89 -21.56 4.02
N ALA A 88 8.76 -22.42 5.03
CA ALA A 88 9.71 -23.50 5.30
C ALA A 88 9.72 -24.61 4.23
N LYS A 89 8.60 -24.81 3.53
CA LYS A 89 8.49 -25.77 2.42
C LYS A 89 9.28 -25.32 1.18
N ASN A 90 9.49 -24.01 1.01
CA ASN A 90 10.16 -23.49 -0.16
C ASN A 90 11.69 -23.62 0.01
N PRO A 91 12.38 -24.38 -0.87
CA PRO A 91 13.81 -24.67 -0.72
C PRO A 91 14.70 -23.43 -0.81
N GLU A 92 14.21 -22.33 -1.39
CA GLU A 92 14.93 -21.06 -1.44
C GLU A 92 15.08 -20.36 -0.08
N PHE A 93 14.16 -20.61 0.85
CA PHE A 93 14.14 -20.00 2.18
C PHE A 93 14.71 -20.92 3.26
N GLN A 94 15.19 -22.09 2.89
CA GLN A 94 15.85 -23.01 3.82
C GLN A 94 17.24 -22.50 4.17
N LEU A 95 17.52 -22.38 5.47
CA LEU A 95 18.83 -21.92 5.98
C LEU A 95 19.97 -22.88 5.63
N GLU A 96 19.65 -24.15 5.39
CA GLU A 96 20.60 -25.19 4.99
C GLU A 96 21.33 -24.88 3.68
N LYS A 97 20.74 -24.05 2.80
CA LYS A 97 21.35 -23.56 1.56
C LYS A 97 22.65 -22.79 1.79
N TYR A 98 22.83 -22.18 2.96
CA TYR A 98 23.99 -21.35 3.27
C TYR A 98 25.17 -22.14 3.87
N GLY A 99 24.99 -23.43 4.20
CA GLY A 99 26.04 -24.33 4.69
C GLY A 99 26.80 -23.81 5.93
N PRO A 100 27.93 -24.43 6.32
CA PRO A 100 28.79 -23.94 7.40
C PRO A 100 29.57 -22.66 7.05
N GLY A 101 29.44 -22.17 5.81
CA GLY A 101 30.16 -21.00 5.29
C GLY A 101 29.40 -19.67 5.40
N VAL A 102 28.41 -19.56 6.28
CA VAL A 102 27.53 -18.36 6.41
C VAL A 102 28.31 -17.06 6.67
N PHE A 103 29.54 -17.16 7.19
CA PHE A 103 30.42 -16.01 7.44
C PHE A 103 31.24 -15.58 6.21
N VAL A 104 31.18 -16.31 5.10
CA VAL A 104 31.85 -15.90 3.85
C VAL A 104 30.93 -14.93 3.12
N PRO A 105 31.40 -13.71 2.80
CA PRO A 105 30.58 -12.74 2.08
C PRO A 105 30.22 -13.30 0.70
N LEU A 106 28.93 -13.51 0.46
CA LEU A 106 28.42 -13.87 -0.85
C LEU A 106 28.64 -12.70 -1.82
N PRO A 107 29.01 -12.97 -3.08
CA PRO A 107 29.13 -11.92 -4.08
C PRO A 107 27.78 -11.22 -4.25
N LEU A 108 27.80 -9.89 -4.36
CA LEU A 108 26.59 -9.11 -4.57
C LEU A 108 25.85 -9.61 -5.83
N PRO A 109 24.50 -9.70 -5.78
CA PRO A 109 23.70 -10.03 -6.96
C PRO A 109 24.05 -9.10 -8.12
N LYS A 110 23.98 -9.62 -9.36
CA LYS A 110 24.37 -8.86 -10.57
C LYS A 110 23.70 -7.49 -10.67
N ARG A 111 22.47 -7.33 -10.12
CA ARG A 111 21.72 -6.07 -10.06
C ARG A 111 22.41 -4.96 -9.24
N TYR A 112 23.26 -5.32 -8.27
CA TYR A 112 23.99 -4.38 -7.40
C TYR A 112 25.47 -4.26 -7.74
N LYS A 113 25.92 -4.86 -8.86
CA LYS A 113 27.28 -4.60 -9.34
C LYS A 113 27.32 -3.15 -9.82
N LEU A 114 28.11 -2.33 -9.12
CA LEU A 114 28.44 -0.98 -9.54
C LEU A 114 29.08 -1.08 -10.92
N VAL A 115 28.32 -0.73 -11.97
CA VAL A 115 28.90 -0.50 -13.28
C VAL A 115 29.73 0.76 -13.12
N HIS A 116 31.05 0.67 -13.28
CA HIS A 116 31.93 1.83 -13.39
C HIS A 116 31.56 2.57 -14.69
N ILE A 117 30.53 3.43 -14.66
CA ILE A 117 30.01 4.16 -15.83
C ILE A 117 30.87 5.40 -16.15
N PHE A 118 31.82 5.79 -15.31
CA PHE A 118 32.67 6.95 -15.56
C PHE A 118 33.94 6.57 -16.31
N LYS A 119 33.89 6.47 -17.65
CA LYS A 119 35.07 6.93 -18.42
C LYS A 119 34.90 7.42 -19.86
N ASP A 120 33.88 7.06 -20.64
CA ASP A 120 34.03 7.23 -22.10
C ASP A 120 32.98 8.06 -22.88
N ASP A 121 31.97 8.68 -22.25
CA ASP A 121 30.88 9.34 -23.01
C ASP A 121 30.68 10.84 -22.70
N PHE A 122 31.71 11.67 -22.88
CA PHE A 122 31.52 13.12 -23.09
C PHE A 122 32.41 13.62 -24.25
N PRO A 123 31.82 13.98 -25.41
CA PRO A 123 32.49 14.81 -26.41
C PRO A 123 32.63 16.26 -25.96
#